data_AF-A0A917R0T7-F1
#
_entry.id   AF-A0A917R0T7-F1
#
_cell.length_a   1.000
_cell.length_b   1.000
_cell.length_c   1.000
_cell.angle_alpha   90.00
_cell.angle_beta   90.00
_cell.angle_gamma   90.00
#
_symmetry.space_group_name_H-M   'P 1'
#
loop_
_entity.id
_entity.type
_entity.pdbx_description
1 polymer ?
#
loop_
_entity_poly.entity_id
_entity_poly.type
_entity_poly.pdbx_seq_one_letter_code
_entity_poly.pdbx_strand_id
1 'polypeptide(L)'
;MEIRSLEELQAPDERTLGFTPLGLGGLMKPEDAAAYQQELVASADLVDLIPEPVRKSFERVRKVHSYGVLDYEMFTVAHDQAQLVLEYALRERFVEYFGGTATFVDDNDTEHQLTFTSVEDLRDELGRRRPRRRRRSQGPKPPPWRVRTRRTSRLVKFDGMLTGLLAWAREEGLLNGAYARFAHKLIVEFRNRVAHHAGYYLLAPVESTRAIRDLAEIINQLWGVPTRDGRLHPAPLGRSPFIIGWDPTRRIIIGPAEQLFRTPPNLDLDEFTYLIALAVPYDPWLDRFDARFETTVYPTEWLWGPGAWSDALAWFTAERPEPDTIDPLDRHLLVRFNDGRLYLPQQVPVAAGLLDEDRTGHWYLVRADFPNDAFNHLRQKLTGNRNCAERQCRQCAVEIITEGAWEQVMEYLTAIENPLVARTTPDACTPLWSLRWNEIHADYWTVPSPW
;
A
#
# COMPACT_ATOMS: atom_id res chain seq x y z
N MET A 1 15.37 -18.75 38.87
CA MET A 1 16.19 -18.07 37.85
C MET A 1 17.64 -18.36 38.19
N GLU A 2 18.35 -19.06 37.32
CA GLU A 2 19.79 -19.25 37.46
C GLU A 2 20.49 -17.97 36.96
N ILE A 3 21.52 -17.54 37.71
CA ILE A 3 22.29 -16.35 37.35
C ILE A 3 23.31 -16.76 36.28
N ARG A 4 23.22 -16.15 35.10
CA ARG A 4 24.18 -16.35 34.00
C ARG A 4 25.42 -15.47 34.19
N SER A 5 26.57 -15.98 33.77
CA SER A 5 27.81 -15.23 33.63
C SER A 5 27.74 -14.22 32.47
N LEU A 6 28.66 -13.26 32.44
CA LEU A 6 28.73 -12.30 31.32
C LEU A 6 29.04 -13.01 29.99
N GLU A 7 29.90 -14.03 30.00
CA GLU A 7 30.23 -14.82 28.82
C GLU A 7 28.98 -15.53 28.26
N GLU A 8 28.17 -16.14 29.11
CA GLU A 8 26.91 -16.77 28.70
C GLU A 8 25.88 -15.74 28.17
N LEU A 9 25.90 -14.49 28.66
CA LEU A 9 25.03 -13.41 28.15
C LEU A 9 25.53 -12.83 26.81
N GLN A 10 26.80 -13.04 26.47
CA GLN A 10 27.42 -12.61 25.21
C GLN A 10 27.40 -13.71 24.16
N ALA A 11 27.11 -14.95 24.54
CA ALA A 11 26.93 -16.04 23.60
C ALA A 11 25.71 -15.79 22.71
N PRO A 12 25.81 -16.05 21.39
CA PRO A 12 24.68 -15.92 20.49
C PRO A 12 23.61 -16.96 20.80
N ASP A 13 22.34 -16.58 20.61
CA ASP A 13 21.25 -17.54 20.63
C ASP A 13 21.27 -18.37 19.34
N GLU A 14 21.45 -19.69 19.48
CA GLU A 14 21.56 -20.61 18.33
C GLU A 14 20.35 -20.53 17.39
N ARG A 15 19.15 -20.20 17.90
CA ARG A 15 17.94 -20.05 17.08
C ARG A 15 18.09 -18.94 16.05
N THR A 16 18.79 -17.86 16.39
CA THR A 16 19.00 -16.71 15.50
C THR A 16 19.92 -17.05 14.34
N LEU A 17 20.89 -17.94 14.55
CA LEU A 17 21.90 -18.29 13.53
C LEU A 17 21.32 -18.99 12.30
N GLY A 18 20.11 -19.55 12.41
CA GLY A 18 19.40 -20.20 11.30
C GLY A 18 18.77 -19.25 10.28
N PHE A 19 18.72 -17.94 10.56
CA PHE A 19 18.08 -16.94 9.72
C PHE A 19 19.09 -16.25 8.81
N THR A 20 19.16 -16.70 7.55
CA THR A 20 20.12 -16.22 6.55
C THR A 20 19.48 -15.28 5.51
N PRO A 21 20.27 -14.62 4.65
CA PRO A 21 19.75 -13.89 3.49
C PRO A 21 18.91 -14.75 2.52
N LEU A 22 19.09 -16.08 2.52
CA LEU A 22 18.32 -17.02 1.69
C LEU A 22 17.08 -17.58 2.40
N GLY A 23 16.78 -17.07 3.60
CA GLY A 23 15.70 -17.54 4.45
C GLY A 23 16.20 -18.48 5.56
N LEU A 24 15.31 -19.36 6.03
CA LEU A 24 15.60 -20.31 7.09
C LEU A 24 16.43 -21.48 6.55
N GLY A 25 17.67 -21.63 7.01
CA GLY A 25 18.52 -22.77 6.65
C GLY A 25 20.01 -22.44 6.66
N GLY A 26 20.83 -23.42 7.08
CA GLY A 26 22.25 -23.20 7.37
C GLY A 26 22.45 -22.36 8.64
N LEU A 27 23.58 -22.55 9.33
CA LEU A 27 23.93 -21.71 10.47
C LEU A 27 24.94 -20.65 10.02
N MET A 28 24.61 -19.38 10.24
CA MET A 28 25.56 -18.29 10.08
C MET A 28 26.59 -18.31 11.20
N LYS A 29 27.77 -17.73 10.95
CA LYS A 29 28.66 -17.35 12.04
C LYS A 29 27.97 -16.28 12.90
N PRO A 30 28.20 -16.25 14.22
CA PRO A 30 27.59 -15.26 15.10
C PRO A 30 27.78 -13.81 14.65
N GLU A 31 28.98 -13.46 14.18
CA GLU A 31 29.30 -12.12 13.71
C GLU A 31 28.55 -11.77 12.42
N ASP A 32 28.43 -12.73 11.50
CA ASP A 32 27.68 -12.55 10.25
C ASP A 32 26.17 -12.41 10.54
N ALA A 33 25.63 -13.18 11.50
CA ALA A 33 24.25 -13.06 11.94
C ALA A 33 24.00 -11.68 12.58
N ALA A 34 24.93 -11.21 13.41
CA ALA A 34 24.85 -9.89 14.04
C ALA A 34 24.89 -8.76 13.02
N ALA A 35 25.79 -8.83 12.03
CA ALA A 35 25.87 -7.86 10.95
C ALA A 35 24.58 -7.87 10.11
N TYR A 36 24.13 -9.05 9.70
CA TYR A 36 22.93 -9.20 8.88
C TYR A 36 21.67 -8.63 9.54
N GLN A 37 21.39 -8.98 10.81
CA GLN A 37 20.21 -8.46 11.51
C GLN A 37 20.27 -6.94 11.70
N GLN A 38 21.46 -6.38 11.94
CA GLN A 38 21.65 -4.93 12.03
C GLN A 38 21.44 -4.24 10.68
N GLU A 39 21.96 -4.79 9.58
CA GLU A 39 21.79 -4.25 8.22
C GLU A 39 20.32 -4.22 7.79
N LEU A 40 19.55 -5.26 8.17
CA LEU A 40 18.12 -5.35 7.86
C LEU A 40 17.30 -4.17 8.42
N VAL A 41 17.69 -3.66 9.59
CA VAL A 41 17.08 -2.49 10.23
C VAL A 41 17.92 -1.22 10.04
N ALA A 42 19.10 -1.31 9.45
CA ALA A 42 19.99 -0.16 9.17
C ALA A 42 19.33 0.84 8.23
N SER A 43 18.63 0.33 7.21
CA SER A 43 17.94 1.12 6.18
C SER A 43 16.63 1.78 6.63
N ALA A 44 16.13 1.43 7.81
CA ALA A 44 14.91 2.01 8.37
C ALA A 44 15.26 3.31 9.10
N ASP A 45 15.42 4.40 8.35
CA ASP A 45 15.80 5.70 8.92
C ASP A 45 14.61 6.65 9.06
N LEU A 46 14.66 7.46 10.11
CA LEU A 46 13.72 8.54 10.34
C LEU A 46 14.29 9.87 9.87
N VAL A 47 13.47 10.68 9.21
CA VAL A 47 13.87 12.02 8.75
C VAL A 47 14.07 13.01 9.91
N ASP A 48 14.92 14.01 9.70
CA ASP A 48 15.27 15.03 10.70
C ASP A 48 14.09 15.90 11.15
N LEU A 49 13.00 15.94 10.37
CA LEU A 49 11.78 16.66 10.71
C LEU A 49 11.04 16.04 11.91
N ILE A 50 11.24 14.74 12.17
CA ILE A 50 10.53 14.02 13.23
C ILE A 50 11.07 14.44 14.60
N PRO A 51 10.23 14.75 15.60
CA PRO A 51 10.68 15.16 16.92
C PRO A 51 11.68 14.17 17.57
N GLU A 52 12.69 14.72 18.24
CA GLU A 52 13.76 13.92 18.86
C GLU A 52 13.26 12.85 19.85
N PRO A 53 12.22 13.07 20.68
CA PRO A 53 11.67 12.01 21.52
C PRO A 53 11.16 10.79 20.74
N VAL A 54 10.54 11.01 19.57
CA VAL A 54 10.07 9.93 18.69
C VAL A 54 11.26 9.20 18.08
N ARG A 55 12.27 9.94 17.57
CA ARG A 55 13.50 9.35 17.02
C ARG A 55 14.24 8.50 18.05
N LYS A 56 14.41 8.99 19.28
CA LYS A 56 15.04 8.23 20.38
C LYS A 56 14.26 6.96 20.73
N SER A 57 12.93 7.03 20.69
CA SER A 57 12.08 5.87 20.96
C SER A 57 12.20 4.81 19.86
N PHE A 58 12.27 5.25 18.60
CA PHE A 58 12.51 4.38 17.44
C PHE A 58 13.91 3.73 17.48
N GLU A 59 14.96 4.51 17.73
CA GLU A 59 16.33 3.98 17.86
C GLU A 59 16.46 2.96 18.99
N ARG A 60 15.69 3.13 20.07
CA ARG A 60 15.59 2.10 21.12
C ARG A 60 15.03 0.78 20.58
N VAL A 61 14.03 0.82 19.68
CA VAL A 61 13.48 -0.40 19.07
C VAL A 61 14.53 -1.10 18.21
N ARG A 62 15.24 -0.36 17.35
CA ARG A 62 16.35 -0.90 16.54
C ARG A 62 17.42 -1.54 17.42
N LYS A 63 17.80 -0.87 18.51
CA LYS A 63 18.78 -1.40 19.46
C LYS A 63 18.31 -2.70 20.13
N VAL A 64 17.05 -2.79 20.56
CA VAL A 64 16.49 -4.02 21.15
C VAL A 64 16.48 -5.15 20.13
N HIS A 65 16.13 -4.87 18.87
CA HIS A 65 16.20 -5.86 17.79
C HIS A 65 17.61 -6.42 17.61
N SER A 66 18.64 -5.56 17.62
CA SER A 66 20.04 -6.01 17.50
C SER A 66 20.47 -6.95 18.64
N TYR A 67 19.90 -6.80 19.84
CA TYR A 67 20.13 -7.74 20.94
C TYR A 67 19.45 -9.10 20.75
N GLY A 68 18.54 -9.24 19.80
CA GLY A 68 17.90 -10.52 19.40
C GLY A 68 18.88 -11.62 19.03
N VAL A 69 20.09 -11.24 18.59
CA VAL A 69 21.16 -12.20 18.27
C VAL A 69 21.73 -12.88 19.51
N LEU A 70 21.68 -12.21 20.67
CA LEU A 70 22.14 -12.74 21.96
C LEU A 70 20.98 -13.37 22.77
N ASP A 71 19.77 -12.86 22.58
CA ASP A 71 18.56 -13.31 23.27
C ASP A 71 17.38 -13.22 22.30
N TYR A 72 16.97 -14.36 21.72
CA TYR A 72 15.99 -14.42 20.64
C TYR A 72 14.65 -13.76 21.01
N GLU A 73 14.26 -13.81 22.29
CA GLU A 73 13.05 -13.19 22.82
C GLU A 73 13.03 -11.67 22.56
N MET A 74 14.19 -11.02 22.44
CA MET A 74 14.30 -9.59 22.15
C MET A 74 13.74 -9.22 20.76
N PHE A 75 13.65 -10.14 19.80
CA PHE A 75 12.96 -9.87 18.54
C PHE A 75 11.46 -9.63 18.75
N THR A 76 10.84 -10.40 19.64
CA THR A 76 9.43 -10.25 20.02
C THR A 76 9.24 -8.95 20.81
N VAL A 77 10.14 -8.66 21.76
CA VAL A 77 10.12 -7.40 22.52
C VAL A 77 10.25 -6.18 21.60
N ALA A 78 11.16 -6.22 20.63
CA ALA A 78 11.33 -5.14 19.65
C ALA A 78 10.07 -4.96 18.79
N HIS A 79 9.48 -6.06 18.31
CA HIS A 79 8.22 -6.01 17.57
C HIS A 79 7.11 -5.33 18.39
N ASP A 80 6.94 -5.73 19.64
CA ASP A 80 5.90 -5.20 20.52
C ASP A 80 6.14 -3.72 20.86
N GLN A 81 7.40 -3.37 21.12
CA GLN A 81 7.80 -1.99 21.34
C GLN A 81 7.54 -1.13 20.10
N ALA A 82 7.72 -1.65 18.88
CA ALA A 82 7.41 -0.94 17.65
C ALA A 82 5.92 -0.50 17.60
N GLN A 83 5.01 -1.37 18.04
CA GLN A 83 3.57 -1.05 18.10
C GLN A 83 3.27 0.09 19.08
N LEU A 84 3.98 0.16 20.20
CA LEU A 84 3.85 1.23 21.19
C LEU A 84 4.42 2.55 20.68
N VAL A 85 5.58 2.49 20.00
CA VAL A 85 6.21 3.68 19.40
C VAL A 85 5.35 4.26 18.29
N LEU A 86 4.65 3.44 17.50
CA LEU A 86 3.68 3.94 16.52
C LEU A 86 2.57 4.76 17.18
N GLU A 87 1.95 4.24 18.23
CA GLU A 87 0.89 4.97 18.95
C GLU A 87 1.45 6.27 19.54
N TYR A 88 2.68 6.25 20.06
CA TYR A 88 3.35 7.45 20.54
C TYR A 88 3.56 8.49 19.44
N ALA A 89 4.12 8.09 18.29
CA ALA A 89 4.35 8.97 17.14
C ALA A 89 3.05 9.60 16.62
N LEU A 90 1.96 8.84 16.56
CA LEU A 90 0.64 9.34 16.18
C LEU A 90 0.12 10.39 17.17
N ARG A 91 0.34 10.22 18.48
CA ARG A 91 -0.08 11.20 19.50
C ARG A 91 0.70 12.50 19.37
N GLU A 92 2.02 12.41 19.24
CA GLU A 92 2.89 13.57 19.00
C GLU A 92 2.45 14.30 17.73
N ARG A 93 2.23 13.56 16.64
CA ARG A 93 1.78 14.15 15.38
C ARG A 93 0.42 14.81 15.51
N PHE A 94 -0.52 14.23 16.24
CA PHE A 94 -1.85 14.80 16.47
C PHE A 94 -1.77 16.14 17.20
N VAL A 95 -0.98 16.21 18.28
CA VAL A 95 -0.81 17.45 19.06
C VAL A 95 -0.15 18.54 18.21
N GLU A 96 0.93 18.19 17.50
CA GLU A 96 1.63 19.09 16.59
C GLU A 96 0.70 19.61 15.49
N TYR A 97 0.00 18.71 14.81
CA TYR A 97 -0.89 19.05 13.68
C TYR A 97 -1.96 20.06 14.08
N PHE A 98 -2.55 19.89 15.27
CA PHE A 98 -3.58 20.80 15.77
C PHE A 98 -3.04 22.03 16.49
N GLY A 99 -1.74 22.12 16.76
CA GLY A 99 -1.17 23.19 17.60
C GLY A 99 -1.81 23.24 18.99
N GLY A 100 -2.19 22.07 19.53
CA GLY A 100 -2.83 21.95 20.84
C GLY A 100 -4.29 22.43 20.94
N THR A 101 -4.99 22.72 19.83
CA THR A 101 -6.44 23.03 19.84
C THR A 101 -7.17 22.40 18.67
N ALA A 102 -8.25 21.68 18.94
CA ALA A 102 -9.07 21.03 17.92
C ALA A 102 -10.57 21.12 18.24
N THR A 103 -11.39 21.03 17.19
CA THR A 103 -12.86 21.02 17.32
C THR A 103 -13.36 19.59 17.41
N PHE A 104 -14.05 19.30 18.50
CA PHE A 104 -14.69 18.02 18.76
C PHE A 104 -16.21 18.16 18.74
N VAL A 105 -16.90 17.13 18.26
CA VAL A 105 -18.35 17.05 18.24
C VAL A 105 -18.80 15.90 19.13
N ASP A 106 -19.70 16.20 20.05
CA ASP A 106 -20.23 15.21 20.99
C ASP A 106 -21.35 14.35 20.38
N ASP A 107 -22.09 13.65 21.24
CA ASP A 107 -23.22 12.81 20.86
C ASP A 107 -24.50 13.57 20.51
N ASN A 108 -24.59 14.85 20.89
CA ASN A 108 -25.71 15.75 20.61
C ASN A 108 -25.41 16.67 19.41
N ASP A 109 -24.40 16.34 18.60
CA ASP A 109 -23.89 17.17 17.51
C ASP A 109 -23.45 18.58 17.96
N THR A 110 -23.10 18.75 19.24
CA THR A 110 -22.60 20.03 19.77
C THR A 110 -21.10 20.12 19.57
N GLU A 111 -20.62 21.26 19.07
CA GLU A 111 -19.19 21.53 18.88
C GLU A 111 -18.53 22.02 20.17
N HIS A 112 -17.35 21.50 20.45
CA HIS A 112 -16.50 21.84 21.57
C HIS A 112 -15.10 22.12 21.05
N GLN A 113 -14.63 23.36 21.23
CA GLN A 113 -13.22 23.67 21.01
C GLN A 113 -12.44 23.26 22.26
N LEU A 114 -11.56 22.25 22.12
CA LEU A 114 -10.78 21.72 23.22
C LEU A 114 -9.30 22.09 23.03
N THR A 115 -8.68 22.59 24.10
CA THR A 115 -7.25 22.87 24.19
C THR A 115 -6.56 21.77 24.98
N PHE A 116 -5.40 21.31 24.52
CA PHE A 116 -4.66 20.20 25.09
C PHE A 116 -3.17 20.31 24.80
N THR A 117 -2.35 19.85 25.73
CA THR A 117 -0.88 19.76 25.58
C THR A 117 -0.40 18.35 25.26
N SER A 118 -1.25 17.35 25.51
CA SER A 118 -1.01 15.94 25.20
C SER A 118 -2.33 15.25 24.83
N VAL A 119 -2.24 14.06 24.23
CA VAL A 119 -3.44 13.23 23.96
C VAL A 119 -4.02 12.69 25.27
N GLU A 120 -3.19 12.47 26.30
CA GLU A 120 -3.62 12.09 27.64
C GLU A 120 -4.53 13.16 28.26
N ASP A 121 -4.12 14.43 28.23
CA ASP A 121 -4.93 15.55 28.73
C ASP A 121 -6.27 15.63 28.01
N LEU A 122 -6.22 15.47 26.68
CA LEU A 122 -7.41 15.44 25.84
C LEU A 122 -8.34 14.28 26.22
N ARG A 123 -7.79 13.08 26.45
CA ARG A 123 -8.60 11.91 26.83
C ARG A 123 -9.27 12.09 28.18
N ASP A 124 -8.56 12.67 29.15
CA ASP A 124 -9.12 12.99 30.45
C ASP A 124 -10.26 14.02 30.31
N GLU A 125 -10.07 15.04 29.47
CA GLU A 125 -11.10 16.04 29.20
C GLU A 125 -12.34 15.45 28.50
N LEU A 126 -12.14 14.65 27.45
CA LEU A 126 -13.21 13.91 26.77
C LEU A 126 -13.93 12.95 27.74
N GLY A 127 -13.19 12.37 28.69
CA GLY A 127 -13.72 11.49 29.74
C GLY A 127 -14.57 12.22 30.77
N ARG A 128 -14.16 13.41 31.20
CA ARG A 128 -14.90 14.26 32.15
C ARG A 128 -16.22 14.76 31.57
N ARG A 129 -16.25 15.08 30.27
CA ARG A 129 -17.44 15.56 29.57
C ARG A 129 -18.44 14.47 29.21
N ARG A 130 -18.05 13.19 29.29
CA ARG A 130 -19.01 12.09 29.10
C ARG A 130 -20.02 12.07 30.25
N PRO A 131 -21.33 11.96 29.96
CA PRO A 131 -22.33 11.79 31.00
C PRO A 131 -21.96 10.62 31.92
N ARG A 132 -21.86 10.86 33.24
CA ARG A 132 -21.63 9.79 34.22
C ARG A 132 -22.73 8.74 34.05
N ARG A 133 -22.38 7.55 33.57
CA ARG A 133 -23.28 6.40 33.53
C ARG A 133 -23.88 6.21 34.92
N ARG A 134 -25.18 6.49 35.08
CA ARG A 134 -25.94 5.86 36.17
C ARG A 134 -25.79 4.36 35.95
N ARG A 135 -25.35 3.65 37.00
CA ARG A 135 -24.92 2.24 37.09
C ARG A 135 -25.85 1.16 36.47
N ARG A 136 -26.92 1.51 35.75
CA ARG A 136 -27.77 0.56 35.02
C ARG A 136 -27.13 0.20 33.67
N SER A 137 -26.29 -0.82 33.74
CA SER A 137 -25.91 -1.69 32.62
C SER A 137 -27.16 -2.15 31.86
N GLN A 138 -27.37 -1.65 30.64
CA GLN A 138 -28.05 -2.29 29.50
C GLN A 138 -28.45 -1.29 28.38
N GLY A 139 -28.24 0.01 28.57
CA GLY A 139 -28.43 0.99 27.48
C GLY A 139 -27.34 0.91 26.40
N PRO A 140 -27.65 1.32 25.15
CA PRO A 140 -26.67 1.42 24.08
C PRO A 140 -25.48 2.30 24.50
N LYS A 141 -24.26 1.92 24.08
CA LYS A 141 -23.06 2.71 24.35
C LYS A 141 -23.25 4.09 23.69
N PRO A 142 -23.06 5.21 24.41
CA PRO A 142 -23.17 6.53 23.79
C PRO A 142 -22.20 6.60 22.60
N PRO A 143 -22.59 7.29 21.51
CA PRO A 143 -21.74 7.37 20.34
C PRO A 143 -20.41 8.05 20.72
N PRO A 144 -19.31 7.65 20.07
CA PRO A 144 -18.01 8.21 20.38
C PRO A 144 -17.95 9.68 19.97
N TRP A 145 -17.14 10.46 20.69
CA TRP A 145 -16.71 11.78 20.26
C TRP A 145 -16.16 11.73 18.83
N ARG A 146 -16.33 12.83 18.09
CA ARG A 146 -15.77 12.98 16.75
C ARG A 146 -14.85 14.19 16.69
N VAL A 147 -13.73 14.08 16.00
CA VAL A 147 -12.86 15.24 15.69
C VAL A 147 -13.21 15.75 14.30
N ARG A 148 -13.26 17.07 14.14
CA ARG A 148 -13.40 17.73 12.84
C ARG A 148 -12.03 17.84 12.18
N THR A 149 -11.89 17.27 10.98
CA THR A 149 -10.64 17.34 10.23
C THR A 149 -10.41 18.71 9.61
N ARG A 150 -9.15 19.13 9.47
CA ARG A 150 -8.80 20.42 8.86
C ARG A 150 -8.90 20.37 7.35
N ARG A 151 -8.46 19.27 6.71
CA ARG A 151 -8.43 19.16 5.24
C ARG A 151 -9.81 19.06 4.62
N THR A 152 -10.66 18.20 5.17
CA THR A 152 -11.97 17.85 4.56
C THR A 152 -13.16 18.39 5.33
N SER A 153 -12.95 18.97 6.52
CA SER A 153 -14.03 19.37 7.46
C SER A 153 -14.97 18.22 7.86
N ARG A 154 -14.58 16.96 7.62
CA ARG A 154 -15.36 15.77 7.96
C ARG A 154 -15.19 15.40 9.43
N LEU A 155 -16.20 14.71 9.96
CA LEU A 155 -16.20 14.26 11.35
C LEU A 155 -15.72 12.82 11.43
N VAL A 156 -14.62 12.59 12.16
CA VAL A 156 -14.02 11.27 12.35
C VAL A 156 -14.17 10.83 13.80
N LYS A 157 -14.60 9.59 14.03
CA LYS A 157 -14.69 9.03 15.38
C LYS A 157 -13.33 9.06 16.07
N PHE A 158 -13.29 9.57 17.29
CA PHE A 158 -12.07 9.78 18.04
C PHE A 158 -12.24 9.48 19.53
N ASP A 159 -11.32 8.70 20.07
CA ASP A 159 -11.27 8.33 21.49
C ASP A 159 -9.86 8.47 22.08
N GLY A 160 -8.91 9.05 21.33
CA GLY A 160 -7.51 9.18 21.70
C GLY A 160 -6.74 7.86 21.75
N MET A 161 -7.33 6.76 21.24
CA MET A 161 -6.67 5.47 21.09
C MET A 161 -6.13 5.30 19.67
N LEU A 162 -5.25 4.32 19.48
CA LEU A 162 -4.62 3.99 18.21
C LEU A 162 -5.59 3.96 17.01
N THR A 163 -6.76 3.32 17.14
CA THR A 163 -7.75 3.26 16.05
C THR A 163 -8.30 4.64 15.67
N GLY A 164 -8.60 5.49 16.66
CA GLY A 164 -9.07 6.86 16.43
C GLY A 164 -7.98 7.75 15.80
N LEU A 165 -6.73 7.60 16.25
CA LEU A 165 -5.58 8.32 15.70
C LEU A 165 -5.30 7.92 14.25
N LEU A 166 -5.30 6.63 13.93
CA LEU A 166 -5.12 6.15 12.55
C LEU A 166 -6.25 6.60 11.63
N ALA A 167 -7.50 6.60 12.11
CA ALA A 167 -8.65 7.07 11.34
C ALA A 167 -8.53 8.57 11.05
N TRP A 168 -8.14 9.36 12.04
CA TRP A 168 -7.86 10.78 11.88
C TRP A 168 -6.75 11.04 10.85
N ALA A 169 -5.59 10.41 11.03
CA ALA A 169 -4.43 10.63 10.16
C ALA A 169 -4.74 10.33 8.70
N ARG A 170 -5.51 9.27 8.42
CA ARG A 170 -5.97 8.95 7.06
C ARG A 170 -6.92 10.00 6.49
N GLU A 171 -7.89 10.47 7.27
CA GLU A 171 -8.84 11.48 6.79
C GLU A 171 -8.17 12.83 6.52
N GLU A 172 -7.09 13.16 7.25
CA GLU A 172 -6.26 14.34 6.93
C GLU A 172 -5.32 14.11 5.73
N GLY A 173 -5.25 12.89 5.18
CA GLY A 173 -4.32 12.51 4.11
C GLY A 173 -2.85 12.42 4.56
N LEU A 174 -2.62 12.18 5.86
CA LEU A 174 -1.28 11.91 6.42
C LEU A 174 -0.87 10.46 6.27
N LEU A 175 -1.79 9.56 5.92
CA LEU A 175 -1.53 8.14 5.67
C LEU A 175 -2.35 7.71 4.45
N ASN A 176 -1.66 7.35 3.37
CA ASN A 176 -2.27 6.96 2.10
C ASN A 176 -2.05 5.46 1.83
N GLY A 177 -2.68 4.93 0.79
CA GLY A 177 -2.53 3.55 0.33
C GLY A 177 -3.60 2.64 0.91
N ALA A 178 -4.29 1.93 0.02
CA ALA A 178 -5.31 0.96 0.38
C ALA A 178 -4.71 -0.28 1.06
N TYR A 179 -3.48 -0.66 0.69
CA TYR A 179 -2.74 -1.76 1.31
C TYR A 179 -2.27 -1.39 2.72
N ALA A 180 -1.67 -0.21 2.89
CA ALA A 180 -1.38 0.34 4.22
C ALA A 180 -2.67 0.44 5.05
N ARG A 181 -3.80 0.71 4.39
CA ARG A 181 -5.10 0.72 5.07
C ARG A 181 -5.42 -0.60 5.77
N PHE A 182 -5.24 -1.69 5.03
CA PHE A 182 -5.41 -3.06 5.51
C PHE A 182 -4.37 -3.41 6.58
N ALA A 183 -3.10 -3.08 6.34
CA ALA A 183 -2.00 -3.35 7.29
C ALA A 183 -2.25 -2.72 8.67
N HIS A 184 -2.76 -1.49 8.76
CA HIS A 184 -2.96 -0.89 10.08
C HIS A 184 -4.09 -1.56 10.90
N LYS A 185 -4.98 -2.36 10.28
CA LYS A 185 -5.93 -3.19 11.05
C LYS A 185 -5.18 -4.27 11.83
N LEU A 186 -4.22 -4.93 11.18
CA LEU A 186 -3.36 -5.93 11.81
C LEU A 186 -2.50 -5.30 12.91
N ILE A 187 -1.94 -4.10 12.67
CA ILE A 187 -1.22 -3.33 13.69
C ILE A 187 -2.09 -3.10 14.93
N VAL A 188 -3.37 -2.72 14.77
CA VAL A 188 -4.29 -2.55 15.91
C VAL A 188 -4.51 -3.88 16.64
N GLU A 189 -4.66 -4.99 15.93
CA GLU A 189 -4.80 -6.32 16.54
C GLU A 189 -3.54 -6.72 17.33
N PHE A 190 -2.35 -6.52 16.75
CA PHE A 190 -1.08 -6.78 17.42
C PHE A 190 -0.91 -5.90 18.65
N ARG A 191 -1.15 -4.59 18.54
CA ARG A 191 -1.10 -3.68 19.68
C ARG A 191 -2.07 -4.09 20.79
N ASN A 192 -3.28 -4.53 20.45
CA ASN A 192 -4.24 -5.01 21.44
C ASN A 192 -3.77 -6.31 22.09
N ARG A 193 -3.10 -7.20 21.36
CA ARG A 193 -2.47 -8.40 21.93
C ARG A 193 -1.38 -8.04 22.93
N VAL A 194 -0.54 -7.06 22.62
CA VAL A 194 0.49 -6.53 23.54
C VAL A 194 -0.15 -5.97 24.82
N ALA A 195 -1.23 -5.19 24.67
CA ALA A 195 -1.90 -4.55 25.81
C ALA A 195 -2.73 -5.52 26.68
N HIS A 196 -3.19 -6.63 26.12
CA HIS A 196 -4.14 -7.55 26.77
C HIS A 196 -3.69 -9.02 26.70
N HIS A 197 -2.38 -9.27 26.74
CA HIS A 197 -1.81 -10.59 26.53
C HIS A 197 -2.49 -11.68 27.39
N ALA A 198 -2.86 -12.78 26.74
CA ALA A 198 -3.47 -13.97 27.37
C ALA A 198 -2.53 -15.19 27.38
N GLY A 199 -1.28 -15.04 26.93
CA GLY A 199 -0.30 -16.12 26.87
C GLY A 199 1.04 -15.69 26.28
N TYR A 200 2.03 -16.59 26.40
CA TYR A 200 3.35 -16.44 25.78
C TYR A 200 3.26 -16.63 24.26
N TYR A 201 4.01 -15.82 23.51
CA TYR A 201 4.23 -16.01 22.08
C TYR A 201 5.65 -15.59 21.72
N LEU A 202 6.12 -16.07 20.59
CA LEU A 202 7.45 -15.81 20.08
C LEU A 202 7.35 -15.54 18.58
N LEU A 203 7.99 -14.48 18.13
CA LEU A 203 8.09 -14.08 16.73
C LEU A 203 9.50 -14.34 16.19
N ALA A 204 9.62 -14.51 14.88
CA ALA A 204 10.92 -14.61 14.24
C ALA A 204 11.55 -13.22 13.97
N PRO A 205 12.87 -13.18 13.68
CA PRO A 205 13.58 -11.94 13.40
C PRO A 205 12.98 -11.16 12.22
N VAL A 206 12.46 -11.87 11.22
CA VAL A 206 11.87 -11.28 10.00
C VAL A 206 10.62 -10.45 10.33
N GLU A 207 9.78 -10.90 11.25
CA GLU A 207 8.60 -10.16 11.72
C GLU A 207 9.01 -8.91 12.49
N SER A 208 10.05 -9.00 13.31
CA SER A 208 10.63 -7.86 14.03
C SER A 208 11.18 -6.81 13.07
N THR A 209 12.00 -7.23 12.10
CA THR A 209 12.53 -6.38 11.03
C THR A 209 11.41 -5.69 10.25
N ARG A 210 10.40 -6.46 9.84
CA ARG A 210 9.25 -5.92 9.09
C ARG A 210 8.51 -4.87 9.89
N ALA A 211 8.24 -5.12 11.18
CA ALA A 211 7.58 -4.15 12.05
C ALA A 211 8.39 -2.86 12.23
N ILE A 212 9.72 -2.95 12.31
CA ILE A 212 10.60 -1.77 12.41
C ILE A 212 10.61 -0.95 11.12
N ARG A 213 10.67 -1.62 9.96
CA ARG A 213 10.62 -0.95 8.65
C ARG A 213 9.25 -0.30 8.41
N ASP A 214 8.17 -1.05 8.63
CA ASP A 214 6.80 -0.51 8.53
C ASP A 214 6.61 0.68 9.51
N LEU A 215 7.18 0.60 10.72
CA LEU A 215 7.16 1.72 11.68
C LEU A 215 7.87 2.95 11.14
N ALA A 216 9.08 2.81 10.59
CA ALA A 216 9.82 3.92 10.01
C ALA A 216 9.05 4.59 8.87
N GLU A 217 8.48 3.77 7.96
CA GLU A 217 7.66 4.26 6.85
C GLU A 217 6.44 5.04 7.32
N ILE A 218 5.70 4.51 8.30
CA ILE A 218 4.51 5.17 8.84
C ILE A 218 4.90 6.48 9.54
N ILE A 219 5.97 6.50 10.35
CA ILE A 219 6.40 7.73 11.02
C ILE A 219 6.85 8.76 9.99
N ASN A 220 7.70 8.42 9.01
CA ASN A 220 8.12 9.37 7.98
C ASN A 220 6.89 9.94 7.23
N GLN A 221 5.95 9.07 6.85
CA GLN A 221 4.74 9.47 6.14
C GLN A 221 3.83 10.40 6.97
N LEU A 222 3.74 10.19 8.29
CA LEU A 222 3.00 11.10 9.19
C LEU A 222 3.52 12.54 9.14
N TRP A 223 4.84 12.71 8.95
CA TRP A 223 5.50 14.00 8.74
C TRP A 223 5.63 14.40 7.26
N GLY A 224 4.94 13.70 6.37
CA GLY A 224 4.82 14.06 4.95
C GLY A 224 6.03 13.67 4.11
N VAL A 225 6.90 12.79 4.59
CA VAL A 225 8.03 12.27 3.82
C VAL A 225 7.78 10.82 3.45
N PRO A 226 7.49 10.50 2.18
CA PRO A 226 7.33 9.11 1.76
C PRO A 226 8.70 8.43 1.73
N THR A 227 8.72 7.12 1.93
CA THR A 227 9.97 6.36 2.08
C THR A 227 10.42 5.78 0.75
N ARG A 228 11.67 6.06 0.36
CA ARG A 228 12.27 5.44 -0.82
C ARG A 228 12.26 3.92 -0.68
N ASP A 229 11.77 3.22 -1.69
CA ASP A 229 11.64 1.76 -1.69
C ASP A 229 10.77 1.21 -0.54
N GLY A 230 9.92 2.08 0.04
CA GLY A 230 8.96 1.73 1.08
C GLY A 230 7.86 0.80 0.55
N ARG A 231 7.37 -0.08 1.41
CA ARG A 231 6.34 -1.06 1.06
C ARG A 231 4.92 -0.56 1.34
N LEU A 232 4.74 0.21 2.42
CA LEU A 232 3.44 0.76 2.85
C LEU A 232 3.25 2.17 2.30
N HIS A 233 4.29 2.99 2.36
CA HIS A 233 4.26 4.39 1.93
C HIS A 233 5.47 4.71 1.04
N PRO A 234 5.58 4.05 -0.14
CA PRO A 234 6.63 4.33 -1.11
C PRO A 234 6.65 5.81 -1.53
N ALA A 235 7.86 6.34 -1.74
CA ALA A 235 8.05 7.54 -2.54
C ALA A 235 7.55 7.33 -3.97
N PRO A 236 7.16 8.40 -4.69
CA PRO A 236 6.81 8.31 -6.10
C PRO A 236 7.87 7.54 -6.88
N LEU A 237 7.41 6.59 -7.69
CA LEU A 237 8.27 5.69 -8.45
C LEU A 237 8.66 6.35 -9.76
N GLY A 238 9.96 6.35 -10.08
CA GLY A 238 10.44 6.80 -11.37
C GLY A 238 10.01 5.83 -12.48
N ARG A 239 9.47 6.36 -13.58
CA ARG A 239 9.25 5.61 -14.81
C ARG A 239 10.19 6.10 -15.89
N SER A 240 10.68 5.18 -16.71
CA SER A 240 11.48 5.50 -17.89
C SER A 240 10.92 4.77 -19.11
N PRO A 241 11.25 5.21 -20.33
CA PRO A 241 10.87 4.48 -21.52
C PRO A 241 11.51 3.08 -21.54
N PHE A 242 10.69 2.06 -21.73
CA PHE A 242 11.08 0.67 -21.91
C PHE A 242 10.63 0.18 -23.27
N ILE A 243 11.48 -0.61 -23.91
CA ILE A 243 11.12 -1.40 -25.07
C ILE A 243 10.66 -2.79 -24.63
N ILE A 244 9.53 -3.22 -25.18
CA ILE A 244 8.98 -4.56 -25.00
C ILE A 244 8.86 -5.17 -26.38
N GLY A 245 9.62 -6.23 -26.64
CA GLY A 245 9.64 -6.95 -27.90
C GLY A 245 9.16 -8.39 -27.72
N TRP A 246 8.49 -8.95 -28.72
CA TRP A 246 8.20 -10.38 -28.77
C TRP A 246 8.30 -10.95 -30.17
N ASP A 247 8.74 -12.20 -30.28
CA ASP A 247 8.83 -12.92 -31.55
C ASP A 247 7.56 -13.76 -31.82
N PRO A 248 7.44 -14.42 -32.99
CA PRO A 248 6.30 -15.30 -33.30
C PRO A 248 6.19 -16.52 -32.38
N THR A 249 7.27 -16.88 -31.67
CA THR A 249 7.28 -17.96 -30.66
C THR A 249 6.84 -17.50 -29.27
N ARG A 250 6.47 -16.20 -29.14
CA ARG A 250 6.07 -15.52 -27.89
C ARG A 250 7.20 -15.36 -26.89
N ARG A 251 8.46 -15.48 -27.31
CA ARG A 251 9.58 -15.10 -26.46
C ARG A 251 9.55 -13.58 -26.30
N ILE A 252 9.52 -13.12 -25.05
CA ILE A 252 9.52 -11.69 -24.73
C ILE A 252 10.92 -11.22 -24.36
N ILE A 253 11.28 -10.03 -24.81
CA ILE A 253 12.44 -9.26 -24.38
C ILE A 253 11.99 -7.91 -23.85
N ILE A 254 12.62 -7.46 -22.76
CA ILE A 254 12.29 -6.22 -22.08
C ILE A 254 13.60 -5.55 -21.70
N GLY A 255 13.71 -4.24 -21.97
CA GLY A 255 14.85 -3.45 -21.55
C GLY A 255 14.56 -1.95 -21.64
N PRO A 256 15.43 -1.11 -21.04
CA PRO A 256 15.39 0.33 -21.26
C PRO A 256 15.41 0.65 -22.75
N ALA A 257 14.60 1.62 -23.20
CA ALA A 257 14.47 1.95 -24.62
C ALA A 257 15.78 2.44 -25.24
N GLU A 258 16.74 2.93 -24.46
CA GLU A 258 18.09 3.29 -24.93
C GLU A 258 18.86 2.09 -25.49
N GLN A 259 18.43 0.86 -25.20
CA GLN A 259 18.97 -0.33 -25.84
C GLN A 259 18.61 -0.43 -27.34
N LEU A 260 17.66 0.37 -27.84
CA LEU A 260 17.36 0.48 -29.28
C LEU A 260 18.60 0.89 -30.11
N PHE A 261 19.53 1.63 -29.51
CA PHE A 261 20.79 2.02 -30.17
C PHE A 261 21.83 0.91 -30.21
N ARG A 262 21.57 -0.24 -29.58
CA ARG A 262 22.49 -1.38 -29.49
C ARG A 262 21.84 -2.60 -30.14
N THR A 263 22.36 -3.02 -31.29
CA THR A 263 21.97 -4.31 -31.87
C THR A 263 22.52 -5.44 -30.97
N PRO A 264 21.67 -6.27 -30.34
CA PRO A 264 22.14 -7.41 -29.58
C PRO A 264 22.82 -8.39 -30.56
N PRO A 265 24.04 -8.88 -30.27
CA PRO A 265 24.84 -9.63 -31.25
C PRO A 265 24.28 -11.00 -31.67
N ASN A 266 23.10 -11.43 -31.19
CA ASN A 266 22.54 -12.76 -31.45
C ASN A 266 20.98 -12.77 -31.50
N LEU A 267 20.36 -11.64 -31.80
CA LEU A 267 18.90 -11.55 -31.97
C LEU A 267 18.62 -11.06 -33.39
N ASP A 268 17.81 -11.81 -34.14
CA ASP A 268 17.22 -11.32 -35.37
C ASP A 268 16.10 -10.34 -34.98
N LEU A 269 16.45 -9.06 -34.95
CA LEU A 269 15.55 -7.99 -34.51
C LEU A 269 14.37 -7.81 -35.47
N ASP A 270 14.48 -8.27 -36.72
CA ASP A 270 13.42 -8.11 -37.70
C ASP A 270 12.28 -9.13 -37.50
N GLU A 271 12.53 -10.22 -36.75
CA GLU A 271 11.49 -11.19 -36.39
C GLU A 271 10.59 -10.73 -35.23
N PHE A 272 11.02 -9.73 -34.45
CA PHE A 272 10.31 -9.27 -33.29
C PHE A 272 9.33 -8.14 -33.63
N THR A 273 8.19 -8.13 -32.95
CA THR A 273 7.28 -6.99 -32.85
C THR A 273 7.60 -6.22 -31.57
N TYR A 274 7.69 -4.90 -31.66
CA TYR A 274 8.10 -4.03 -30.55
C TYR A 274 7.03 -3.01 -30.20
N LEU A 275 6.95 -2.66 -28.93
CA LEU A 275 6.28 -1.47 -28.44
C LEU A 275 7.17 -0.73 -27.44
N ILE A 276 6.88 0.55 -27.23
CA ILE A 276 7.54 1.38 -26.24
C ILE A 276 6.51 1.85 -25.22
N ALA A 277 6.85 1.70 -23.93
CA ALA A 277 6.00 2.09 -22.83
C ALA A 277 6.79 2.82 -21.74
N LEU A 278 6.18 3.77 -21.07
CA LEU A 278 6.72 4.41 -19.87
C LEU A 278 6.41 3.52 -18.67
N ALA A 279 7.44 2.93 -18.07
CA ALA A 279 7.30 1.88 -17.05
C ALA A 279 8.26 2.07 -15.88
N VAL A 280 7.88 1.56 -14.71
CA VAL A 280 8.77 1.51 -13.53
C VAL A 280 9.85 0.45 -13.77
N PRO A 281 11.15 0.78 -13.60
CA PRO A 281 12.21 -0.21 -13.63
C PRO A 281 11.92 -1.33 -12.62
N TYR A 282 12.10 -2.59 -13.03
CA TYR A 282 11.86 -3.78 -12.20
C TYR A 282 10.38 -4.13 -11.91
N ASP A 283 9.40 -3.58 -12.64
CA ASP A 283 8.04 -4.13 -12.61
C ASP A 283 8.10 -5.63 -13.01
N PRO A 284 7.72 -6.55 -12.11
CA PRO A 284 7.87 -7.99 -12.36
C PRO A 284 6.89 -8.52 -13.41
N TRP A 285 5.89 -7.73 -13.82
CA TRP A 285 4.83 -8.12 -14.75
C TRP A 285 4.82 -7.28 -16.02
N LEU A 286 5.92 -6.57 -16.32
CA LEU A 286 6.02 -5.78 -17.55
C LEU A 286 5.91 -6.64 -18.82
N ASP A 287 6.20 -7.94 -18.72
CA ASP A 287 5.98 -8.95 -19.77
C ASP A 287 4.50 -9.23 -20.07
N ARG A 288 3.57 -8.70 -19.27
CA ARG A 288 2.11 -8.83 -19.43
C ARG A 288 1.45 -7.54 -19.92
N PHE A 289 2.23 -6.55 -20.33
CA PHE A 289 1.74 -5.21 -20.66
C PHE A 289 0.55 -5.23 -21.66
N ASP A 290 -0.44 -4.40 -21.36
CA ASP A 290 -1.61 -4.13 -22.21
C ASP A 290 -1.90 -2.63 -22.22
N ALA A 291 -2.05 -2.03 -23.40
CA ALA A 291 -2.29 -0.59 -23.55
C ALA A 291 -3.71 -0.16 -23.12
N ARG A 292 -4.65 -1.10 -23.00
CA ARG A 292 -6.06 -0.85 -22.64
C ARG A 292 -6.38 -1.25 -21.20
N PHE A 293 -5.58 -2.11 -20.60
CA PHE A 293 -5.84 -2.71 -19.28
C PHE A 293 -4.63 -2.65 -18.37
N GLU A 294 -4.87 -2.52 -17.08
CA GLU A 294 -3.87 -2.48 -16.02
C GLU A 294 -3.44 -3.90 -15.62
N THR A 295 -2.50 -4.45 -16.38
CA THR A 295 -1.96 -5.82 -16.20
C THR A 295 -0.63 -5.86 -15.45
N THR A 296 0.06 -4.73 -15.35
CA THR A 296 1.34 -4.56 -14.64
C THR A 296 1.12 -4.27 -13.16
N VAL A 297 2.16 -4.37 -12.32
CA VAL A 297 2.06 -4.02 -10.90
C VAL A 297 1.86 -2.50 -10.76
N TYR A 298 2.71 -1.75 -11.45
CA TYR A 298 2.74 -0.29 -11.42
C TYR A 298 2.10 0.32 -12.66
N PRO A 299 1.62 1.58 -12.61
CA PRO A 299 1.06 2.25 -13.77
C PRO A 299 2.04 2.31 -14.94
N THR A 300 1.70 1.63 -16.03
CA THR A 300 2.48 1.64 -17.28
C THR A 300 1.70 2.37 -18.36
N GLU A 301 2.38 3.17 -19.17
CA GLU A 301 1.75 3.98 -20.22
C GLU A 301 2.30 3.61 -21.59
N TRP A 302 1.40 3.30 -22.52
CA TRP A 302 1.74 3.09 -23.93
C TRP A 302 2.23 4.40 -24.55
N LEU A 303 3.36 4.34 -25.25
CA LEU A 303 3.90 5.48 -26.00
C LEU A 303 3.89 5.24 -27.52
N TRP A 304 4.27 4.03 -27.95
CA TRP A 304 4.35 3.68 -29.36
C TRP A 304 4.21 2.17 -29.61
N GLY A 305 3.82 1.79 -30.83
CA GLY A 305 3.78 0.42 -31.32
C GLY A 305 2.40 -0.23 -31.20
N PRO A 306 2.24 -1.51 -31.60
CA PRO A 306 3.29 -2.42 -32.06
C PRO A 306 3.88 -2.05 -33.43
N GLY A 307 5.17 -2.36 -33.67
CA GLY A 307 5.82 -2.18 -34.97
C GLY A 307 7.21 -2.83 -35.05
N ALA A 308 7.92 -2.59 -36.16
CA ALA A 308 9.27 -3.12 -36.38
C ALA A 308 10.33 -2.38 -35.56
N TRP A 309 11.51 -2.99 -35.36
CA TRP A 309 12.63 -2.37 -34.63
C TRP A 309 13.06 -1.03 -35.21
N SER A 310 13.18 -0.95 -36.54
CA SER A 310 13.59 0.26 -37.26
C SER A 310 12.62 1.42 -37.02
N ASP A 311 11.32 1.14 -37.02
CA ASP A 311 10.29 2.13 -36.76
C ASP A 311 10.28 2.57 -35.29
N ALA A 312 10.49 1.63 -34.36
CA ALA A 312 10.63 1.92 -32.93
C ALA A 312 11.81 2.86 -32.67
N LEU A 313 12.97 2.56 -33.26
CA LEU A 313 14.18 3.38 -33.16
C LEU A 313 13.98 4.76 -33.77
N ALA A 314 13.34 4.84 -34.94
CA ALA A 314 13.04 6.11 -35.61
C ALA A 314 12.11 6.98 -34.74
N TRP A 315 11.04 6.40 -34.20
CA TRP A 315 10.11 7.08 -33.29
C TRP A 315 10.80 7.54 -32.01
N PHE A 316 11.56 6.67 -31.35
CA PHE A 316 12.23 7.00 -30.08
C PHE A 316 13.26 8.12 -30.26
N THR A 317 13.97 8.13 -31.39
CA THR A 317 14.94 9.18 -31.73
C THR A 317 14.27 10.54 -31.98
N ALA A 318 13.07 10.53 -32.58
CA ALA A 318 12.30 11.72 -32.92
C ALA A 318 11.57 12.31 -31.71
N GLU A 319 10.80 11.49 -30.98
CA GLU A 319 9.95 11.95 -29.88
C GLU A 319 10.71 12.18 -28.57
N ARG A 320 11.79 11.41 -28.32
CA ARG A 320 12.61 11.50 -27.10
C ARG A 320 11.76 11.56 -25.82
N PRO A 321 10.95 10.52 -25.56
CA PRO A 321 10.05 10.53 -24.41
C PRO A 321 10.85 10.70 -23.10
N GLU A 322 10.40 11.64 -22.28
CA GLU A 322 11.05 11.96 -21.00
C GLU A 322 10.60 10.99 -19.90
N PRO A 323 11.51 10.58 -18.99
CA PRO A 323 11.15 9.91 -17.75
C PRO A 323 10.21 10.77 -16.89
N ASP A 324 9.39 10.13 -16.06
CA ASP A 324 8.53 10.83 -15.09
C ASP A 324 8.49 10.10 -13.73
N THR A 325 7.61 10.56 -12.83
CA THR A 325 7.32 9.89 -11.57
C THR A 325 5.83 9.68 -11.40
N ILE A 326 5.46 8.58 -10.74
CA ILE A 326 4.06 8.24 -10.46
C ILE A 326 3.87 7.86 -9.00
N ASP A 327 2.74 8.26 -8.41
CA ASP A 327 2.31 7.75 -7.11
C ASP A 327 1.58 6.40 -7.33
N PRO A 328 2.09 5.28 -6.78
CA PRO A 328 1.45 3.97 -6.97
C PRO A 328 0.26 3.74 -6.03
N LEU A 329 0.01 4.61 -5.05
CA LEU A 329 -0.98 4.39 -3.99
C LEU A 329 -2.36 4.98 -4.34
N ASP A 330 -3.40 4.38 -3.74
CA ASP A 330 -4.78 4.87 -3.79
C ASP A 330 -5.28 5.16 -5.23
N ARG A 331 -4.82 4.38 -6.22
CA ARG A 331 -5.15 4.58 -7.63
C ARG A 331 -6.65 4.40 -7.86
N HIS A 332 -7.19 5.25 -8.71
CA HIS A 332 -8.53 5.07 -9.27
C HIS A 332 -8.47 4.15 -10.49
N LEU A 333 -9.22 3.06 -10.41
CA LEU A 333 -9.30 2.03 -11.43
C LEU A 333 -10.76 1.82 -11.81
N LEU A 334 -11.04 1.73 -13.11
CA LEU A 334 -12.35 1.35 -13.61
C LEU A 334 -12.38 -0.12 -13.99
N VAL A 335 -13.44 -0.81 -13.58
CA VAL A 335 -13.65 -2.21 -13.91
C VAL A 335 -15.05 -2.38 -14.48
N ARG A 336 -15.15 -3.03 -15.63
CA ARG A 336 -16.40 -3.25 -16.36
C ARG A 336 -16.91 -4.67 -16.12
N PHE A 337 -18.19 -4.80 -15.82
CA PHE A 337 -18.92 -6.06 -15.82
C PHE A 337 -20.03 -6.00 -16.87
N ASN A 338 -19.95 -6.84 -17.90
CA ASN A 338 -20.93 -6.89 -18.98
C ASN A 338 -21.15 -8.33 -19.45
N ASP A 339 -22.42 -8.73 -19.63
CA ASP A 339 -22.80 -10.05 -20.16
C ASP A 339 -22.07 -11.23 -19.47
N GLY A 340 -21.99 -11.21 -18.14
CA GLY A 340 -21.33 -12.27 -17.35
C GLY A 340 -19.80 -12.22 -17.38
N ARG A 341 -19.20 -11.21 -18.03
CA ARG A 341 -17.75 -11.02 -18.10
C ARG A 341 -17.31 -9.86 -17.22
N LEU A 342 -16.35 -10.14 -16.35
CA LEU A 342 -15.63 -9.12 -15.60
C LEU A 342 -14.32 -8.84 -16.31
N TYR A 343 -14.18 -7.63 -16.85
CA TYR A 343 -12.98 -7.20 -17.55
C TYR A 343 -11.88 -6.82 -16.57
N LEU A 344 -10.63 -6.85 -17.02
CA LEU A 344 -9.50 -6.36 -16.23
C LEU A 344 -9.66 -4.87 -15.92
N PRO A 345 -9.00 -4.36 -14.86
CA PRO A 345 -9.06 -2.94 -14.52
C PRO A 345 -8.45 -2.06 -15.60
N GLN A 346 -8.90 -0.82 -15.70
CA GLN A 346 -8.42 0.18 -16.65
C GLN A 346 -8.04 1.47 -15.92
N GLN A 347 -7.06 2.19 -16.48
CA GLN A 347 -6.75 3.56 -16.08
C GLN A 347 -7.92 4.48 -16.41
N VAL A 348 -8.12 5.50 -15.57
CA VAL A 348 -9.16 6.51 -15.76
C VAL A 348 -9.09 7.16 -17.16
N PRO A 349 -7.93 7.68 -17.65
CA PRO A 349 -7.83 8.21 -19.01
C PRO A 349 -8.25 7.23 -20.11
N VAL A 350 -7.90 5.95 -19.98
CA VAL A 350 -8.19 4.92 -20.99
C VAL A 350 -9.67 4.59 -21.02
N ALA A 351 -10.29 4.39 -19.85
CA ALA A 351 -11.73 4.14 -19.74
C ALA A 351 -12.57 5.34 -20.21
N ALA A 352 -12.09 6.56 -19.99
CA ALA A 352 -12.71 7.78 -20.51
C ALA A 352 -12.60 7.91 -22.03
N GLY A 353 -11.55 7.35 -22.64
CA GLY A 353 -11.29 7.35 -24.08
C GLY A 353 -11.92 6.20 -24.86
N LEU A 354 -12.76 5.36 -24.24
CA LEU A 354 -13.41 4.22 -24.88
C LEU A 354 -14.41 4.65 -25.96
N LEU A 355 -14.56 3.80 -26.98
CA LEU A 355 -15.62 3.91 -27.98
C LEU A 355 -16.98 3.54 -27.36
N ASP A 356 -18.08 4.03 -27.94
CA ASP A 356 -19.43 3.85 -27.38
C ASP A 356 -19.82 2.37 -27.18
N GLU A 357 -19.39 1.49 -28.08
CA GLU A 357 -19.62 0.04 -27.99
C GLU A 357 -18.98 -0.59 -26.74
N ASP A 358 -17.85 -0.03 -26.30
CA ASP A 358 -17.09 -0.49 -25.14
C ASP A 358 -17.55 0.12 -23.81
N ARG A 359 -18.50 1.06 -23.84
CA ARG A 359 -19.05 1.70 -22.62
C ARG A 359 -20.21 0.93 -22.01
N THR A 360 -20.79 -0.03 -22.73
CA THR A 360 -21.97 -0.78 -22.28
C THR A 360 -21.69 -1.68 -21.07
N GLY A 361 -22.66 -1.85 -20.18
CA GLY A 361 -22.56 -2.71 -19.00
C GLY A 361 -22.52 -1.94 -17.67
N HIS A 362 -22.13 -2.62 -16.61
CA HIS A 362 -22.02 -2.05 -15.26
C HIS A 362 -20.56 -1.73 -14.94
N TRP A 363 -20.30 -0.50 -14.51
CA TRP A 363 -18.97 0.00 -14.21
C TRP A 363 -18.78 0.18 -12.71
N TYR A 364 -17.59 -0.16 -12.25
CA TYR A 364 -17.14 0.06 -10.88
C TYR A 364 -15.96 1.03 -10.89
N LEU A 365 -16.06 2.13 -10.15
CA LEU A 365 -14.92 2.96 -9.79
C LEU A 365 -14.37 2.48 -8.45
N VAL A 366 -13.13 2.03 -8.48
CA VAL A 366 -12.46 1.39 -7.37
C VAL A 366 -11.20 2.16 -7.00
N ARG A 367 -10.95 2.32 -5.70
CA ARG A 367 -9.66 2.75 -5.16
C ARG A 367 -8.87 1.55 -4.67
N ALA A 368 -7.68 1.34 -5.22
CA ALA A 368 -6.77 0.27 -4.83
C ALA A 368 -5.33 0.63 -5.22
N ASP A 369 -4.34 0.04 -4.54
CA ASP A 369 -2.93 0.24 -4.90
C ASP A 369 -2.52 -0.67 -6.08
N PHE A 370 -3.14 -1.85 -6.17
CA PHE A 370 -2.84 -2.86 -7.18
C PHE A 370 -4.08 -3.23 -8.03
N PRO A 371 -3.95 -3.36 -9.35
CA PRO A 371 -5.07 -3.75 -10.23
C PRO A 371 -5.65 -5.11 -9.88
N ASN A 372 -4.79 -6.07 -9.56
CA ASN A 372 -5.23 -7.41 -9.16
C ASN A 372 -6.09 -7.43 -7.89
N ASP A 373 -5.88 -6.49 -6.96
CA ASP A 373 -6.73 -6.37 -5.77
C ASP A 373 -8.13 -5.90 -6.16
N ALA A 374 -8.24 -4.88 -7.01
CA ALA A 374 -9.52 -4.38 -7.52
C ALA A 374 -10.29 -5.48 -8.28
N PHE A 375 -9.61 -6.18 -9.19
CA PHE A 375 -10.19 -7.27 -9.96
C PHE A 375 -10.68 -8.42 -9.07
N ASN A 376 -9.84 -8.91 -8.16
CA ASN A 376 -10.20 -10.01 -7.27
C ASN A 376 -11.29 -9.60 -6.26
N HIS A 377 -11.30 -8.36 -5.80
CA HIS A 377 -12.39 -7.84 -4.95
C HIS A 377 -13.74 -7.95 -5.67
N LEU A 378 -13.82 -7.48 -6.91
CA LEU A 378 -15.06 -7.53 -7.68
C LEU A 378 -15.48 -8.95 -8.05
N ARG A 379 -14.52 -9.85 -8.32
CA ARG A 379 -14.81 -11.29 -8.47
C ARG A 379 -15.55 -11.86 -7.26
N GLN A 380 -15.11 -11.52 -6.05
CA GLN A 380 -15.74 -11.98 -4.82
C GLN A 380 -17.09 -11.28 -4.57
N LYS A 381 -17.20 -9.98 -4.85
CA LYS A 381 -18.46 -9.24 -4.72
C LYS A 381 -19.54 -9.82 -5.64
N LEU A 382 -19.22 -10.08 -6.90
CA LEU A 382 -20.15 -10.53 -7.93
C LEU A 382 -20.61 -11.99 -7.75
N THR A 383 -19.81 -12.86 -7.11
CA THR A 383 -20.26 -14.21 -6.72
C THR A 383 -21.08 -14.22 -5.42
N GLY A 384 -21.39 -13.06 -4.85
CA GLY A 384 -22.18 -12.94 -3.62
C GLY A 384 -21.41 -13.27 -2.35
N ASN A 385 -20.06 -13.31 -2.39
CA ASN A 385 -19.26 -13.49 -1.19
C ASN A 385 -19.39 -12.24 -0.30
N ARG A 386 -20.09 -12.40 0.83
CA ARG A 386 -20.40 -11.32 1.78
C ARG A 386 -19.15 -10.63 2.35
N ASN A 387 -18.00 -11.27 2.26
CA ASN A 387 -16.73 -10.76 2.76
C ASN A 387 -16.23 -9.51 2.00
N CYS A 388 -16.69 -9.29 0.76
CA CYS A 388 -16.32 -8.13 -0.08
C CYS A 388 -17.52 -7.24 -0.47
N ALA A 389 -18.61 -7.27 0.30
CA ALA A 389 -19.83 -6.53 -0.05
C ALA A 389 -19.85 -5.05 0.40
N GLU A 390 -18.98 -4.65 1.32
CA GLU A 390 -18.92 -3.29 1.86
C GLU A 390 -18.22 -2.33 0.86
N ARG A 391 -18.69 -1.06 0.79
CA ARG A 391 -18.01 -0.01 -0.01
C ARG A 391 -16.53 0.12 0.35
N GLN A 392 -16.21 0.08 1.64
CA GLN A 392 -14.83 0.01 2.11
C GLN A 392 -14.57 -1.39 2.65
N CYS A 393 -13.78 -2.20 1.93
CA CYS A 393 -13.65 -3.61 2.26
C CYS A 393 -12.91 -3.82 3.59
N ARG A 394 -13.42 -4.76 4.39
CA ARG A 394 -12.73 -5.17 5.64
C ARG A 394 -11.66 -6.21 5.39
N GLN A 395 -11.80 -7.01 4.33
CA GLN A 395 -11.03 -8.22 4.05
C GLN A 395 -9.90 -8.01 3.02
N CYS A 396 -9.96 -6.96 2.22
CA CYS A 396 -8.90 -6.61 1.27
C CYS A 396 -8.66 -5.10 1.20
N ALA A 397 -7.61 -4.72 0.48
CA ALA A 397 -7.13 -3.36 0.27
C ALA A 397 -7.90 -2.63 -0.85
N VAL A 398 -9.24 -2.64 -0.79
CA VAL A 398 -10.09 -2.10 -1.87
C VAL A 398 -11.26 -1.28 -1.32
N GLU A 399 -11.54 -0.16 -1.97
CA GLU A 399 -12.73 0.69 -1.75
C GLU A 399 -13.50 0.88 -3.06
N ILE A 400 -14.77 0.47 -3.10
CA ILE A 400 -15.69 0.85 -4.18
C ILE A 400 -16.21 2.26 -3.88
N ILE A 401 -15.83 3.21 -4.71
CA ILE A 401 -16.21 4.61 -4.57
C ILE A 401 -17.62 4.82 -5.09
N THR A 402 -17.87 4.38 -6.32
CA THR A 402 -19.18 4.42 -6.98
C THR A 402 -19.30 3.29 -8.00
N GLU A 403 -20.52 2.97 -8.39
CA GLU A 403 -20.83 1.95 -9.39
C GLU A 403 -22.12 2.31 -10.14
N GLY A 404 -22.24 1.95 -11.41
CA GLY A 404 -23.39 2.32 -12.23
C GLY A 404 -23.13 2.22 -13.73
N ALA A 405 -23.91 2.99 -14.52
CA ALA A 405 -23.62 3.17 -15.94
C ALA A 405 -22.33 3.98 -16.14
N TRP A 406 -21.69 3.84 -17.31
CA TRP A 406 -20.43 4.52 -17.62
C TRP A 406 -20.53 6.04 -17.42
N GLU A 407 -21.61 6.67 -17.90
CA GLU A 407 -21.83 8.11 -17.80
C GLU A 407 -21.90 8.58 -16.35
N GLN A 408 -22.57 7.81 -15.47
CA GLN A 408 -22.71 8.13 -14.05
C GLN A 408 -21.36 8.04 -13.33
N VAL A 409 -20.56 7.03 -13.66
CA VAL A 409 -19.22 6.87 -13.09
C VAL A 409 -18.29 7.98 -13.57
N MET A 410 -18.36 8.36 -14.86
CA MET A 410 -17.54 9.45 -15.42
C MET A 410 -17.94 10.84 -14.91
N GLU A 411 -19.23 11.09 -14.68
CA GLU A 411 -19.70 12.32 -14.03
C GLU A 411 -19.12 12.44 -12.61
N TYR A 412 -19.16 11.35 -11.83
CA TYR A 412 -18.55 11.32 -10.51
C TYR A 412 -17.04 11.53 -10.57
N LEU A 413 -16.34 10.87 -11.51
CA LEU A 413 -14.89 11.02 -11.70
C LEU A 413 -14.52 12.46 -12.03
N THR A 414 -15.23 13.10 -12.96
CA THR A 414 -14.96 14.50 -13.35
C THR A 414 -15.12 15.46 -12.16
N ALA A 415 -15.98 15.13 -11.18
CA ALA A 415 -16.15 15.92 -9.97
C ALA A 415 -14.99 15.76 -8.96
N ILE A 416 -14.26 14.64 -8.98
CA ILE A 416 -13.15 14.35 -8.06
C ILE A 416 -11.76 14.48 -8.70
N GLU A 417 -11.65 14.33 -10.01
CA GLU A 417 -10.44 14.45 -10.82
C GLU A 417 -10.67 15.47 -11.93
N ASN A 418 -10.13 16.69 -11.77
CA ASN A 418 -10.26 17.75 -12.76
C ASN A 418 -8.89 18.39 -13.03
N PRO A 419 -8.38 18.38 -14.29
CA PRO A 419 -9.04 17.90 -15.51
C PRO A 419 -8.92 16.39 -15.77
N LEU A 420 -10.02 15.77 -16.20
CA LEU A 420 -10.05 14.42 -16.76
C LEU A 420 -9.69 14.48 -18.25
N VAL A 421 -8.53 13.94 -18.62
CA VAL A 421 -8.07 13.88 -20.02
C VAL A 421 -8.26 12.45 -20.55
N ALA A 422 -9.21 12.27 -21.45
CA ALA A 422 -9.44 10.99 -22.12
C ALA A 422 -8.26 10.62 -23.04
N ARG A 423 -7.88 9.35 -23.06
CA ARG A 423 -6.80 8.81 -23.89
C ARG A 423 -7.29 7.60 -24.66
N THR A 424 -7.31 7.69 -25.98
CA THR A 424 -7.55 6.55 -26.85
C THR A 424 -6.24 5.76 -26.99
N THR A 425 -6.29 4.45 -26.72
CA THR A 425 -5.13 3.57 -26.85
C THR A 425 -5.39 2.47 -27.88
N PRO A 426 -4.36 2.06 -28.65
CA PRO A 426 -4.50 0.98 -29.61
C PRO A 426 -4.78 -0.35 -28.91
N ASP A 427 -5.21 -1.34 -29.69
CA ASP A 427 -5.25 -2.72 -29.23
C ASP A 427 -3.83 -3.32 -29.25
N ALA A 428 -3.01 -2.94 -28.27
CA ALA A 428 -1.61 -3.35 -28.16
C ALA A 428 -1.38 -4.08 -26.83
N CYS A 429 -0.97 -5.34 -26.89
CA CYS A 429 -0.61 -6.13 -25.70
C CYS A 429 0.47 -7.15 -26.02
N THR A 430 1.18 -7.61 -25.00
CA THR A 430 2.13 -8.72 -25.13
C THR A 430 1.40 -10.05 -25.32
N PRO A 431 2.03 -11.06 -25.95
CA PRO A 431 1.35 -12.32 -26.27
C PRO A 431 1.13 -13.25 -25.06
N LEU A 432 1.72 -12.95 -23.90
CA LEU A 432 1.56 -13.77 -22.69
C LEU A 432 0.18 -13.63 -22.04
N TRP A 433 -0.57 -12.56 -22.35
CA TRP A 433 -1.84 -12.27 -21.69
C TRP A 433 -2.91 -11.76 -22.67
N SER A 434 -3.58 -12.69 -23.37
CA SER A 434 -4.60 -12.33 -24.36
C SER A 434 -6.01 -12.19 -23.79
N LEU A 435 -6.29 -12.75 -22.61
CA LEU A 435 -7.61 -12.72 -22.00
C LEU A 435 -7.74 -11.51 -21.06
N ARG A 436 -8.60 -10.58 -21.48
CA ARG A 436 -8.89 -9.31 -20.78
C ARG A 436 -10.11 -9.38 -19.87
N TRP A 437 -10.65 -10.57 -19.64
CA TRP A 437 -11.80 -10.78 -18.78
C TRP A 437 -11.84 -12.19 -18.21
N ASN A 438 -12.57 -12.35 -17.11
CA ASN A 438 -13.05 -13.64 -16.62
C ASN A 438 -14.55 -13.72 -16.84
N GLU A 439 -15.05 -14.91 -17.14
CA GLU A 439 -16.47 -15.20 -17.29
C GLU A 439 -16.99 -15.90 -16.05
N ILE A 440 -18.17 -15.49 -15.57
CA ILE A 440 -18.83 -16.15 -14.44
C ILE A 440 -19.78 -17.23 -14.95
N HIS A 441 -19.64 -18.45 -14.44
CA HIS A 441 -20.56 -19.56 -14.68
C HIS A 441 -21.15 -20.01 -13.34
N ALA A 442 -22.45 -19.78 -13.16
CA ALA A 442 -23.17 -20.01 -11.91
C ALA A 442 -22.51 -19.33 -10.69
N ASP A 443 -21.55 -19.99 -10.05
CA ASP A 443 -20.86 -19.60 -8.82
C ASP A 443 -19.31 -19.60 -8.93
N TYR A 444 -18.74 -19.94 -10.08
CA TYR A 444 -17.29 -19.90 -10.29
C TYR A 444 -16.89 -19.01 -11.47
N TRP A 445 -15.66 -18.53 -11.41
CA TRP A 445 -15.03 -17.76 -12.48
C TRP A 445 -14.16 -18.67 -13.32
N THR A 446 -14.19 -18.49 -14.64
CA THR A 446 -13.10 -19.00 -15.47
C THR A 446 -11.80 -18.35 -15.01
N VAL A 447 -10.76 -19.17 -14.86
CA VAL A 447 -9.39 -18.67 -14.79
C VAL A 447 -8.93 -18.57 -16.24
N PRO A 448 -8.38 -17.44 -16.67
CA PRO A 448 -7.72 -17.37 -17.96
C PRO A 448 -6.69 -18.48 -18.01
N SER A 449 -6.86 -19.45 -18.93
CA SER A 449 -5.79 -20.41 -19.20
C SER A 449 -4.63 -19.59 -19.79
N PRO A 450 -3.45 -19.57 -19.17
CA PRO A 450 -2.24 -19.17 -19.89
C PRO A 450 -1.99 -20.31 -20.87
N TRP A 451 -2.53 -20.21 -22.09
CA TRP A 451 -2.35 -21.23 -23.12
C TRP A 451 -0.90 -21.33 -23.54
#